data_AF-A0A817N776-F1
#
_entry.id   AF-A0A817N776-F1
#
_cell.length_a   1.000
_cell.length_b   1.000
_cell.length_c   1.000
_cell.angle_alpha   90.00
_cell.angle_beta   90.00
_cell.angle_gamma   90.00
#
_symmetry.space_group_name_H-M   'P 1'
#
loop_
_entity.id
_entity.type
_entity.pdbx_description
1 polymer ?
#
loop_
_entity_poly.entity_id
_entity_poly.type
_entity_poly.pdbx_seq_one_letter_code
_entity_poly.pdbx_strand_id
1 'polypeptide(L)'
;MNGDVQFDNISFAYPARPDVLVLRNISLIARAGEITALVGSSGSGKSTCISLLLRFYEPLSGHIAINNRSITYCDLKQFRKKIGVVSQEPYVAFAVSGSKLTQRICAKAFAHYLRQEIAFFDLLENSPGAILNRLSSDGLAVQQMVGTRLGIVWESVATFGISIAIGFLFSWQLTLTLFFIIGFFFIFAFMQIRWQARLNKLSDCIVGSASSVRRTF
;
A
#
# COMPACT_ATOMS: atom_id res chain seq x y z
N MET A 1 3.71 -17.89 -28.18
CA MET A 1 4.98 -17.75 -27.42
C MET A 1 4.87 -18.72 -26.27
N ASN A 2 5.68 -19.78 -26.24
CA ASN A 2 5.80 -20.58 -25.03
C ASN A 2 6.34 -19.65 -23.93
N GLY A 3 5.99 -19.88 -22.68
CA GLY A 3 6.33 -19.05 -21.52
C GLY A 3 6.98 -19.88 -20.43
N ASP A 4 7.70 -20.95 -20.82
CA ASP A 4 8.26 -21.92 -19.89
C ASP A 4 9.36 -21.26 -19.07
N VAL A 5 9.30 -21.37 -17.75
CA VAL A 5 10.30 -20.84 -16.82
C VAL A 5 11.02 -22.00 -16.16
N GLN A 6 12.35 -22.02 -16.25
CA GLN A 6 13.19 -23.08 -15.70
C GLN A 6 14.25 -22.50 -14.78
N PHE A 7 14.39 -23.11 -13.60
CA PHE A 7 15.48 -22.88 -12.67
C PHE A 7 16.35 -24.13 -12.69
N ASP A 8 17.65 -23.96 -12.93
CA ASP A 8 18.61 -25.06 -12.96
C ASP A 8 19.68 -24.87 -11.90
N ASN A 9 19.67 -25.76 -10.91
CA ASN A 9 20.68 -25.91 -9.86
C ASN A 9 20.97 -24.61 -9.09
N ILE A 10 19.92 -23.88 -8.72
CA ILE A 10 20.04 -22.53 -8.17
C ILE A 10 20.42 -22.55 -6.70
N SER A 11 21.51 -21.84 -6.38
CA SER A 11 21.89 -21.51 -5.00
C SER A 11 21.97 -20.00 -4.82
N PHE A 12 21.50 -19.51 -3.67
CA PHE A 12 21.41 -18.06 -3.42
C PHE A 12 21.48 -17.72 -1.93
N ALA A 13 22.16 -16.61 -1.62
CA ALA A 13 22.16 -15.93 -0.32
C ALA A 13 21.96 -14.42 -0.54
N TYR A 14 21.28 -13.76 0.39
CA TYR A 14 21.11 -12.30 0.31
C TYR A 14 22.41 -11.58 0.64
N PRO A 15 22.74 -10.46 -0.04
CA PRO A 15 23.97 -9.70 0.24
C PRO A 15 24.09 -9.23 1.70
N ALA A 16 22.97 -8.97 2.36
CA ALA A 16 22.93 -8.58 3.78
C ALA A 16 23.29 -9.74 4.75
N ARG A 17 23.24 -10.99 4.29
CA ARG A 17 23.54 -12.20 5.06
C ARG A 17 24.17 -13.26 4.13
N PRO A 18 25.42 -13.05 3.68
CA PRO A 18 26.07 -13.91 2.69
C PRO A 18 26.29 -15.34 3.21
N ASP A 19 26.45 -15.51 4.53
CA ASP A 19 26.73 -16.81 5.14
C ASP A 19 25.51 -17.74 5.21
N VAL A 20 24.30 -17.21 4.94
CA VAL A 20 23.04 -17.96 5.05
C VAL A 20 22.47 -18.22 3.67
N LEU A 21 22.71 -19.42 3.15
CA LEU A 21 22.10 -19.91 1.92
C LEU A 21 20.58 -20.08 2.10
N VAL A 22 19.82 -19.28 1.37
CA VAL A 22 18.35 -19.31 1.32
C VAL A 22 17.85 -20.36 0.34
N LEU A 23 18.50 -20.47 -0.82
CA LEU A 23 18.23 -21.52 -1.81
C LEU A 23 19.48 -22.40 -1.94
N ARG A 24 19.27 -23.72 -1.99
CA ARG A 24 20.35 -24.71 -2.03
C ARG A 24 20.09 -25.68 -3.18
N ASN A 25 20.78 -25.46 -4.30
CA ASN A 25 20.75 -26.32 -5.49
C ASN A 25 19.33 -26.74 -5.94
N ILE A 26 18.45 -25.76 -6.12
CA ILE A 26 17.04 -26.01 -6.45
C ILE A 26 16.85 -25.98 -7.97
N SER A 27 16.14 -26.98 -8.49
CA SER A 27 15.72 -27.06 -9.89
C SER A 27 14.21 -27.19 -10.00
N LEU A 28 13.58 -26.36 -10.82
CA LEU A 28 12.12 -26.36 -11.01
C LEU A 28 11.74 -25.88 -12.41
N ILE A 29 10.65 -26.41 -12.94
CA ILE A 29 10.12 -26.04 -14.26
C ILE A 29 8.65 -25.64 -14.11
N ALA A 30 8.33 -24.42 -14.48
CA ALA A 30 6.96 -23.93 -14.63
C ALA A 30 6.60 -23.89 -16.12
N ARG A 31 5.63 -24.70 -16.54
CA ARG A 31 5.24 -24.85 -17.94
C ARG A 31 4.24 -23.78 -18.37
N ALA A 32 4.32 -23.38 -19.63
CA ALA A 32 3.41 -22.43 -20.25
C ALA A 32 1.99 -22.98 -20.30
N GLY A 33 1.01 -22.16 -19.91
CA GLY A 33 -0.41 -22.53 -19.91
C GLY A 33 -0.86 -23.31 -18.68
N GLU A 34 0.06 -23.66 -17.77
CA GLU A 34 -0.26 -24.34 -16.51
C GLU A 34 -0.13 -23.38 -15.31
N ILE A 35 -0.91 -23.65 -14.26
CA ILE A 35 -0.76 -22.97 -12.98
C ILE A 35 0.25 -23.75 -12.15
N THR A 36 1.46 -23.20 -11.99
CA THR A 36 2.48 -23.76 -11.10
C THR A 36 2.46 -23.04 -9.75
N ALA A 37 2.27 -23.78 -8.66
CA ALA A 37 2.28 -23.25 -7.30
C ALA A 37 3.58 -23.62 -6.57
N LEU A 38 4.22 -22.63 -5.93
CA LEU A 38 5.38 -22.83 -5.06
C LEU A 38 4.95 -22.69 -3.59
N VAL A 39 4.94 -23.79 -2.84
CA VAL A 39 4.42 -23.86 -1.47
C VAL A 39 5.50 -24.29 -0.48
N GLY A 40 5.44 -23.80 0.76
CA GLY A 40 6.35 -24.18 1.85
C GLY A 40 6.15 -23.31 3.10
N SER A 41 6.93 -23.55 4.15
CA SER A 41 6.91 -22.73 5.39
C SER A 41 7.42 -21.29 5.18
N SER A 42 7.04 -20.35 6.05
CA SER A 42 7.61 -19.00 6.00
C SER A 42 9.14 -19.06 6.10
N GLY A 43 9.85 -18.29 5.26
CA GLY A 43 11.32 -18.33 5.19
C GLY A 43 11.92 -19.40 4.25
N SER A 44 11.11 -20.29 3.66
CA SER A 44 11.61 -21.35 2.76
C SER A 44 12.14 -20.87 1.39
N GLY A 45 12.23 -19.57 1.16
CA GLY A 45 12.74 -19.01 -0.10
C GLY A 45 11.72 -18.77 -1.23
N LYS A 46 10.40 -18.87 -0.97
CA LYS A 46 9.35 -18.61 -1.99
C LYS A 46 9.48 -17.23 -2.65
N SER A 47 9.46 -16.16 -1.84
CA SER A 47 9.61 -14.78 -2.32
C SER A 47 11.00 -14.55 -2.94
N THR A 48 12.00 -15.32 -2.51
CA THR A 48 13.34 -15.32 -3.10
C THR A 48 13.33 -15.85 -4.53
N CYS A 49 12.62 -16.95 -4.81
CA CYS A 49 12.45 -17.46 -6.18
C CYS A 49 11.80 -16.42 -7.10
N ILE A 50 10.76 -15.73 -6.61
CA ILE A 50 10.12 -14.62 -7.34
C ILE A 50 11.11 -13.48 -7.59
N SER A 51 11.92 -13.13 -6.58
CA SER A 51 12.91 -12.05 -6.68
C SER A 51 14.03 -12.36 -7.68
N LEU A 52 14.46 -13.62 -7.77
CA LEU A 52 15.42 -14.08 -8.78
C LEU A 52 14.79 -14.12 -10.17
N LEU A 53 13.54 -14.58 -10.30
CA LEU A 53 12.82 -14.57 -11.58
C LEU A 53 12.66 -13.15 -12.14
N LEU A 54 12.35 -12.16 -11.28
CA LEU A 54 12.26 -10.74 -11.65
C LEU A 54 13.63 -10.07 -11.82
N ARG A 55 14.71 -10.82 -11.58
CA ARG A 55 16.09 -10.37 -11.65
C ARG A 55 16.33 -9.13 -10.80
N PHE A 56 15.78 -9.14 -9.58
CA PHE A 56 16.13 -8.18 -8.52
C PHE A 56 17.45 -8.57 -7.83
N TYR A 57 17.77 -9.86 -7.85
CA TYR A 57 19.04 -10.42 -7.41
C TYR A 57 19.54 -11.42 -8.45
N GLU A 58 20.84 -11.70 -8.41
CA GLU A 58 21.47 -12.75 -9.22
C GLU A 58 21.80 -13.97 -8.35
N PRO A 59 21.64 -15.19 -8.87
CA PRO A 59 21.99 -16.40 -8.14
C PRO A 59 23.52 -16.51 -7.96
N LEU A 60 23.97 -17.18 -6.89
CA LEU A 60 25.38 -17.49 -6.66
C LEU A 60 25.87 -18.58 -7.62
N SER A 61 25.01 -19.56 -7.90
CA SER A 61 25.25 -20.65 -8.84
C SER A 61 23.95 -21.09 -9.51
N GLY A 62 24.08 -21.74 -10.67
CA GLY A 62 22.95 -22.12 -11.50
C GLY A 62 22.52 -21.01 -12.45
N HIS A 63 21.45 -21.25 -13.21
CA HIS A 63 20.89 -20.25 -14.12
C HIS A 63 19.36 -20.37 -14.22
N ILE A 64 18.72 -19.25 -14.57
CA ILE A 64 17.29 -19.19 -14.87
C ILE A 64 17.13 -19.00 -16.37
N ALA A 65 16.29 -19.82 -17.00
CA ALA A 65 15.98 -19.77 -18.41
C ALA A 65 14.47 -19.59 -18.63
N ILE A 66 14.12 -18.86 -19.69
CA ILE A 66 12.76 -18.75 -20.19
C ILE A 66 12.75 -19.17 -21.65
N ASN A 67 11.93 -20.16 -21.99
CA ASN A 67 11.94 -20.80 -23.33
C ASN A 67 13.34 -21.26 -23.75
N ASN A 68 14.08 -21.91 -22.84
CA ASN A 68 15.46 -22.33 -23.07
C ASN A 68 16.47 -21.21 -23.34
N ARG A 69 16.10 -19.93 -23.15
CA ARG A 69 17.03 -18.80 -23.21
C ARG A 69 17.27 -18.24 -21.82
N SER A 70 18.53 -18.08 -21.43
CA SER A 70 18.87 -17.49 -20.14
C SER A 70 18.32 -16.06 -20.03
N ILE A 71 17.70 -15.75 -18.88
CA ILE A 71 17.10 -14.44 -18.59
C ILE A 71 18.14 -13.30 -18.55
N THR A 72 19.43 -13.62 -18.47
CA THR A 72 20.53 -12.67 -18.44
C THR A 72 20.62 -11.88 -19.76
N TYR A 73 20.34 -12.53 -20.89
CA TYR A 73 20.40 -11.94 -22.23
C TYR A 73 19.10 -11.24 -22.66
N CYS A 74 18.06 -11.26 -21.83
CA CYS A 74 16.80 -10.59 -22.12
C CYS A 74 16.84 -9.12 -21.72
N ASP A 75 16.20 -8.26 -22.52
CA ASP A 75 15.94 -6.87 -22.13
C ASP A 75 15.00 -6.84 -20.90
N LEU A 76 15.55 -6.40 -19.76
CA LEU A 76 14.89 -6.29 -18.46
C LEU A 76 13.59 -5.48 -18.54
N LYS A 77 13.54 -4.39 -19.31
CA LYS A 77 12.34 -3.54 -19.40
C LYS A 77 11.20 -4.27 -20.08
N GLN A 78 11.47 -4.92 -21.21
CA GLN A 78 10.47 -5.70 -21.93
C GLN A 78 10.04 -6.94 -21.15
N PHE A 79 10.98 -7.57 -20.46
CA PHE A 79 10.72 -8.75 -19.64
C PHE A 79 9.76 -8.45 -18.49
N ARG A 80 10.06 -7.43 -17.67
CA ARG A 80 9.20 -7.02 -16.56
C ARG A 80 7.83 -6.53 -17.01
N LYS A 81 7.71 -5.96 -18.21
CA LYS A 81 6.41 -5.57 -18.80
C LYS A 81 5.49 -6.75 -19.10
N LYS A 82 6.05 -7.95 -19.27
CA LYS A 82 5.31 -9.20 -19.54
C LYS A 82 4.97 -9.98 -18.27
N ILE A 83 5.46 -9.57 -17.10
CA ILE A 83 5.19 -10.23 -15.83
C ILE A 83 4.29 -9.33 -14.96
N GLY A 84 3.14 -9.86 -14.58
CA GLY A 84 2.31 -9.28 -13.53
C GLY A 84 2.73 -9.85 -12.18
N VAL A 85 3.24 -9.01 -11.28
CA VAL A 85 3.52 -9.40 -9.89
C VAL A 85 2.46 -8.79 -9.00
N VAL A 86 1.79 -9.64 -8.24
CA VAL A 86 0.86 -9.18 -7.19
C VAL A 86 1.60 -9.33 -5.87
N SER A 87 1.89 -8.20 -5.21
CA SER A 87 2.48 -8.23 -3.86
C SER A 87 1.48 -8.87 -2.89
N GLN A 88 1.98 -9.51 -1.83
CA GLN A 88 1.16 -10.08 -0.76
C GLN A 88 0.28 -9.04 -0.05
N GLU A 89 0.60 -7.77 -0.24
CA GLU A 89 -0.13 -6.65 0.33
C GLU A 89 -1.34 -6.29 -0.56
N PRO A 90 -2.58 -6.53 -0.10
CA PRO A 90 -3.80 -6.33 -0.92
C PRO A 90 -3.97 -4.88 -1.39
N TYR A 91 -3.32 -3.91 -0.76
CA TYR A 91 -3.42 -2.50 -1.09
C TYR A 91 -2.61 -2.08 -2.33
N VAL A 92 -1.65 -2.87 -2.83
CA VAL A 92 -0.79 -2.41 -3.95
C VAL A 92 -1.57 -2.22 -5.25
N ALA A 93 -2.61 -3.02 -5.49
CA ALA A 93 -3.45 -2.90 -6.67
C ALA A 93 -4.28 -1.60 -6.65
N PHE A 94 -4.80 -1.24 -5.47
CA PHE A 94 -5.47 0.02 -5.24
C PHE A 94 -4.48 1.19 -5.37
N ALA A 95 -3.26 1.06 -4.84
CA ALA A 95 -2.23 2.10 -4.90
C ALA A 95 -1.82 2.43 -6.34
N VAL A 96 -1.62 1.41 -7.17
CA VAL A 96 -1.30 1.59 -8.59
C VAL A 96 -2.49 2.18 -9.38
N SER A 97 -3.71 1.79 -9.04
CA SER A 97 -4.91 2.34 -9.68
C SER A 97 -5.14 3.81 -9.29
N GLY A 98 -4.93 4.14 -8.01
CA GLY A 98 -5.00 5.49 -7.47
C GLY A 98 -3.95 6.42 -8.08
N SER A 99 -2.69 5.97 -8.23
CA SER A 99 -1.65 6.78 -8.87
C SER A 99 -1.96 7.08 -10.35
N LYS A 100 -2.45 6.08 -11.10
CA LYS A 100 -2.93 6.28 -12.48
C LYS A 100 -4.11 7.24 -12.56
N LEU A 101 -5.04 7.16 -11.62
CA LEU A 101 -6.19 8.07 -11.56
C LEU A 101 -5.76 9.51 -11.27
N THR A 102 -4.91 9.71 -10.25
CA THR A 102 -4.34 11.02 -9.92
C THR A 102 -3.60 11.61 -11.11
N GLN A 103 -2.77 10.82 -11.80
CA GLN A 103 -2.05 11.29 -12.99
C GLN A 103 -3.02 11.80 -14.06
N ARG A 104 -4.14 11.11 -14.30
CA ARG A 104 -5.16 11.53 -15.26
C ARG A 104 -5.90 12.79 -14.82
N ILE A 105 -6.23 12.92 -13.54
CA ILE A 105 -6.91 14.10 -12.98
C ILE A 105 -5.99 15.32 -13.09
N CYS A 106 -4.75 15.21 -12.60
CA CYS A 106 -3.77 16.30 -12.68
C CYS A 106 -3.48 16.70 -14.13
N ALA A 107 -3.33 15.73 -15.05
CA ALA A 107 -3.11 16.03 -16.47
C ALA A 107 -4.29 16.77 -17.12
N LYS A 108 -5.53 16.33 -16.85
CA LYS A 108 -6.73 17.01 -17.37
C LYS A 108 -6.93 18.39 -16.76
N ALA A 109 -6.72 18.53 -15.45
CA ALA A 109 -6.81 19.81 -14.75
C ALA A 109 -5.76 20.80 -15.28
N PHE A 110 -4.51 20.36 -15.43
CA PHE A 110 -3.44 21.17 -16.01
C PHE A 110 -3.77 21.60 -17.46
N ALA A 111 -4.26 20.67 -18.29
CA ALA A 111 -4.70 20.98 -19.64
C ALA A 111 -5.86 21.99 -19.69
N HIS A 112 -6.71 22.02 -18.67
CA HIS A 112 -7.79 23.00 -18.54
C HIS A 112 -7.25 24.38 -18.13
N TYR A 113 -6.35 24.43 -17.13
CA TYR A 113 -5.68 25.67 -16.71
C TYR A 113 -4.89 26.32 -17.86
N LEU A 114 -4.23 25.54 -18.72
CA LEU A 114 -3.49 26.08 -19.87
C LEU A 114 -4.38 26.77 -20.93
N ARG A 115 -5.70 26.58 -20.89
CA ARG A 115 -6.65 27.23 -21.81
C ARG A 115 -7.28 28.50 -21.24
N GLN A 116 -6.89 28.90 -20.04
CA GLN A 116 -7.47 30.02 -19.32
C GLN A 116 -6.84 31.35 -19.77
N GLU A 117 -7.61 32.43 -19.67
CA GLU A 117 -7.19 33.77 -20.09
C GLU A 117 -6.02 34.30 -19.24
N ILE A 118 -5.15 35.15 -19.82
CA ILE A 118 -3.99 35.70 -19.10
C ILE A 118 -4.40 36.47 -17.84
N ALA A 119 -5.53 37.18 -17.88
CA ALA A 119 -6.09 37.92 -16.74
C ALA A 119 -6.41 37.01 -15.52
N PHE A 120 -6.64 35.72 -15.73
CA PHE A 120 -6.85 34.76 -14.64
C PHE A 120 -5.57 34.55 -13.82
N PHE A 121 -4.40 34.61 -14.45
CA PHE A 121 -3.09 34.40 -13.84
C PHE A 121 -2.50 35.65 -13.18
N ASP A 122 -3.08 36.82 -13.42
CA ASP A 122 -2.64 38.09 -12.82
C ASP A 122 -3.03 38.21 -11.33
N LEU A 123 -3.97 37.39 -10.86
CA LEU A 123 -4.35 37.31 -9.44
C LEU A 123 -3.28 36.55 -8.63
N LEU A 124 -2.81 37.13 -7.51
CA LEU A 124 -1.82 36.51 -6.60
C LEU A 124 -2.23 35.10 -6.14
N GLU A 125 -3.53 34.85 -5.96
CA GLU A 125 -4.08 33.54 -5.58
C GLU A 125 -4.00 32.49 -6.69
N ASN A 126 -4.01 32.90 -7.95
CA ASN A 126 -3.98 32.05 -9.14
C ASN A 126 -2.61 32.07 -9.84
N SER A 127 -1.57 32.51 -9.13
CA SER A 127 -0.22 32.46 -9.66
C SER A 127 0.13 31.02 -10.10
N PRO A 128 0.91 30.85 -11.17
CA PRO A 128 1.27 29.52 -11.67
C PRO A 128 1.89 28.61 -10.59
N GLY A 129 2.64 29.20 -9.65
CA GLY A 129 3.20 28.50 -8.50
C GLY A 129 2.15 28.04 -7.48
N ALA A 130 1.15 28.88 -7.19
CA ALA A 130 0.05 28.51 -6.29
C ALA A 130 -0.81 27.38 -6.88
N ILE A 131 -1.11 27.43 -8.18
CA ILE A 131 -1.87 26.38 -8.89
C ILE A 131 -1.08 25.07 -8.91
N LEU A 132 0.23 25.10 -9.21
CA LEU A 132 1.07 23.91 -9.21
C LEU A 132 1.15 23.27 -7.81
N ASN A 133 1.32 24.08 -6.77
CA ASN A 133 1.41 23.58 -5.41
C ASN A 133 0.10 22.91 -4.98
N ARG A 134 -1.05 23.55 -5.25
CA ARG A 134 -2.38 22.98 -4.99
C ARG A 134 -2.62 21.71 -5.81
N LEU A 135 -2.31 21.72 -7.10
CA LEU A 135 -2.52 20.57 -7.97
C LEU A 135 -1.65 19.37 -7.55
N SER A 136 -0.42 19.63 -7.10
CA SER A 136 0.49 18.62 -6.56
C SER A 136 0.02 18.13 -5.19
N SER A 137 -0.36 19.02 -4.27
CA SER A 137 -0.83 18.65 -2.93
C SER A 137 -2.14 17.87 -2.97
N ASP A 138 -3.10 18.33 -3.77
CA ASP A 138 -4.42 17.72 -3.90
C ASP A 138 -4.31 16.40 -4.67
N GLY A 139 -3.44 16.34 -5.67
CA GLY A 139 -3.11 15.10 -6.37
C GLY A 139 -2.54 14.04 -5.42
N LEU A 140 -1.59 14.42 -4.57
CA LEU A 140 -1.00 13.54 -3.56
C LEU A 140 -2.04 13.09 -2.52
N ALA A 141 -2.89 14.00 -2.04
CA ALA A 141 -3.96 13.67 -1.10
C ALA A 141 -4.95 12.65 -1.71
N VAL A 142 -5.38 12.88 -2.96
CA VAL A 142 -6.27 11.95 -3.70
C VAL A 142 -5.58 10.60 -3.91
N GLN A 143 -4.30 10.58 -4.29
CA GLN A 143 -3.55 9.35 -4.48
C GLN A 143 -3.49 8.51 -3.20
N GLN A 144 -3.25 9.14 -2.05
CA GLN A 144 -3.19 8.42 -0.77
C GLN A 144 -4.55 7.91 -0.33
N MET A 145 -5.61 8.72 -0.51
CA MET A 145 -6.97 8.32 -0.14
C MET A 145 -7.45 7.14 -0.98
N VAL A 146 -7.33 7.21 -2.30
CA VAL A 146 -7.81 6.16 -3.21
C VAL A 146 -6.85 4.97 -3.22
N GLY A 147 -5.55 5.23 -3.14
CA GLY A 147 -4.51 4.24 -3.38
C GLY A 147 -4.24 3.32 -2.20
N THR A 148 -4.00 3.87 -1.01
CA THR A 148 -3.57 3.07 0.15
C THR A 148 -4.65 3.00 1.21
N ARG A 149 -5.39 4.09 1.47
CA ARG A 149 -6.40 4.09 2.55
C ARG A 149 -7.60 3.22 2.23
N LEU A 150 -8.13 3.25 1.01
CA LEU A 150 -9.24 2.35 0.62
C LEU A 150 -8.85 0.88 0.75
N GLY A 151 -7.62 0.52 0.40
CA GLY A 151 -7.12 -0.86 0.56
C GLY A 151 -7.11 -1.31 2.02
N ILE A 152 -6.60 -0.46 2.92
CA ILE A 152 -6.58 -0.74 4.36
C ILE A 152 -8.00 -0.80 4.95
N VAL A 153 -8.90 0.09 4.54
CA VAL A 153 -10.30 0.07 4.97
C VAL A 153 -10.97 -1.22 4.51
N TRP A 154 -10.73 -1.63 3.26
CA TRP A 154 -11.25 -2.87 2.72
C TRP A 154 -10.77 -4.10 3.52
N GLU A 155 -9.47 -4.14 3.82
CA GLU A 155 -8.89 -5.19 4.64
C GLU A 155 -9.46 -5.20 6.07
N SER A 156 -9.64 -4.03 6.68
CA SER A 156 -10.20 -3.90 8.03
C SER A 156 -11.64 -4.40 8.10
N VAL A 157 -12.46 -4.10 7.09
CA VAL A 157 -13.85 -4.57 7.01
C VAL A 157 -13.89 -6.09 6.80
N ALA A 158 -13.05 -6.61 5.91
CA ALA A 158 -12.99 -8.04 5.64
C ALA A 158 -12.54 -8.84 6.87
N THR A 159 -11.46 -8.41 7.52
CA THR A 159 -10.93 -9.07 8.72
C THR A 159 -11.91 -9.00 9.88
N PHE A 160 -12.53 -7.84 10.13
CA PHE A 160 -13.56 -7.69 11.15
C PHE A 160 -14.78 -8.60 10.91
N GLY A 161 -15.27 -8.66 9.66
CA GLY A 161 -16.38 -9.54 9.29
C GLY A 161 -16.06 -11.02 9.49
N ILE A 162 -14.87 -11.46 9.08
CA ILE A 162 -14.41 -12.84 9.27
C ILE A 162 -14.26 -13.17 10.76
N SER A 163 -13.70 -12.26 11.57
CA SER A 163 -13.56 -12.44 13.01
C SER A 163 -14.91 -12.62 13.71
N ILE A 164 -15.91 -11.81 13.34
CA ILE A 164 -17.28 -11.96 13.86
C ILE A 164 -17.86 -13.32 13.45
N ALA A 165 -17.77 -13.68 12.17
CA ALA A 165 -18.32 -14.93 11.65
C ALA A 165 -17.73 -16.17 12.36
N ILE A 166 -16.40 -16.21 12.54
CA ILE A 166 -15.73 -17.30 13.27
C ILE A 166 -16.18 -17.35 14.73
N GLY A 167 -16.29 -16.19 15.39
CA GLY A 167 -16.74 -16.12 16.77
C GLY A 167 -18.15 -16.67 16.97
N PHE A 168 -19.08 -16.38 16.06
CA PHE A 168 -20.45 -16.91 16.10
C PHE A 168 -20.50 -18.41 15.80
N LEU A 169 -19.64 -18.93 14.92
CA LEU A 169 -19.58 -20.36 14.58
C LEU A 169 -19.11 -21.24 15.74
N PHE A 170 -18.11 -20.80 16.52
CA PHE A 170 -17.56 -21.61 17.61
C PHE A 170 -18.33 -21.47 18.93
N SER A 171 -18.76 -20.26 19.29
CA SER A 171 -19.40 -20.00 20.58
C SER A 171 -20.16 -18.67 20.57
N TRP A 172 -21.46 -18.74 20.25
CA TRP A 172 -22.34 -17.57 20.20
C TRP A 172 -22.53 -16.87 21.56
N GLN A 173 -22.38 -17.60 22.68
CA GLN A 173 -22.55 -17.04 24.03
C GLN A 173 -21.41 -16.11 24.45
N LEU A 174 -20.16 -16.45 24.08
CA LEU A 174 -18.98 -15.63 24.40
C LEU A 174 -18.92 -14.37 23.53
N THR A 175 -19.32 -14.48 22.26
CA THR A 175 -19.34 -13.34 21.34
C THR A 175 -20.36 -12.28 21.70
N LEU A 176 -21.56 -12.66 22.13
CA LEU A 176 -22.57 -11.70 22.62
C LEU A 176 -22.10 -10.95 23.87
N THR A 177 -21.44 -11.65 24.79
CA THR A 177 -20.88 -11.04 26.00
C THR A 177 -19.82 -9.99 25.64
N LEU A 178 -18.93 -10.30 24.70
CA LEU A 178 -17.91 -9.36 24.22
C LEU A 178 -18.54 -8.14 23.54
N PHE A 179 -19.62 -8.32 22.77
CA PHE A 179 -20.32 -7.22 22.12
C PHE A 179 -20.90 -6.23 23.12
N PHE A 180 -21.47 -6.74 24.22
CA PHE A 180 -21.99 -5.90 25.29
C PHE A 180 -20.87 -5.11 26.00
N ILE A 181 -19.75 -5.75 26.28
CA ILE A 181 -18.57 -5.10 26.88
C ILE A 181 -18.03 -4.00 25.94
N ILE A 182 -17.86 -4.29 24.65
CA ILE A 182 -17.39 -3.31 23.66
C ILE A 182 -18.37 -2.13 23.56
N GLY A 183 -19.67 -2.39 23.55
CA GLY A 183 -20.70 -1.34 23.55
C GLY A 183 -20.62 -0.44 24.78
N PHE A 184 -20.40 -1.02 25.97
CA PHE A 184 -20.19 -0.27 27.19
C PHE A 184 -18.93 0.61 27.13
N PHE A 185 -17.81 0.07 26.66
CA PHE A 185 -16.58 0.84 26.44
C PHE A 185 -16.78 1.98 25.44
N PHE A 186 -17.57 1.78 24.39
CA PHE A 186 -17.86 2.80 23.40
C PHE A 186 -18.64 3.98 24.00
N ILE A 187 -19.67 3.68 24.81
CA ILE A 187 -20.44 4.71 25.55
C ILE A 187 -19.53 5.48 26.51
N PHE A 188 -18.68 4.77 27.24
CA PHE A 188 -17.72 5.38 28.16
C PHE A 188 -16.72 6.29 27.43
N ALA A 189 -16.13 5.82 26.33
CA ALA A 189 -15.20 6.61 25.50
C ALA A 189 -15.89 7.84 24.90
N PHE A 190 -17.13 7.70 24.43
CA PHE A 190 -17.91 8.82 23.92
C PHE A 190 -18.17 9.89 24.99
N MET A 191 -18.50 9.45 26.20
CA MET A 191 -18.65 10.34 27.35
C MET A 191 -17.32 11.05 27.67
N GLN A 192 -16.20 10.32 27.66
CA GLN A 192 -14.86 10.90 27.87
C GLN A 192 -14.51 11.97 26.83
N ILE A 193 -14.73 11.71 25.54
CA ILE A 193 -14.45 12.67 24.46
C ILE A 193 -15.27 13.95 24.65
N ARG A 194 -16.56 13.81 24.99
CA ARG A 194 -17.40 14.98 25.30
C ARG A 194 -16.92 15.74 26.52
N TRP A 195 -16.46 15.03 27.53
CA TRP A 195 -15.95 15.63 28.75
C TRP A 195 -14.66 16.42 28.47
N GLN A 196 -13.72 15.83 27.71
CA GLN A 196 -12.50 16.49 27.25
C GLN A 196 -12.78 17.71 26.36
N ALA A 197 -13.73 17.61 25.41
CA ALA A 197 -14.10 18.74 24.56
C ALA A 197 -14.68 19.91 25.37
N ARG A 198 -15.42 19.63 26.45
CA ARG A 198 -15.91 20.66 27.38
C ARG A 198 -14.78 21.29 28.18
N LEU A 199 -13.83 20.50 28.69
CA LEU A 199 -12.67 21.00 29.42
C LEU A 199 -11.77 21.89 28.56
N ASN A 200 -11.54 21.52 27.29
CA ASN A 200 -10.73 22.33 26.38
C ASN A 200 -11.39 23.69 26.13
N LYS A 201 -12.71 23.72 25.86
CA LYS A 201 -13.45 24.99 25.73
C LYS A 201 -13.38 25.86 26.99
N LEU A 202 -13.48 25.25 28.16
CA LEU A 202 -13.36 25.99 29.44
C LEU A 202 -11.94 26.53 29.64
N SER A 203 -10.92 25.76 29.27
CA SER A 203 -9.52 26.18 29.34
C SER A 203 -9.26 27.37 28.42
N ASP A 204 -9.78 27.35 27.18
CA ASP A 204 -9.68 28.46 26.24
C ASP A 204 -10.38 29.73 26.76
N CYS A 205 -11.55 29.59 27.41
CA CYS A 205 -12.25 30.72 28.04
C CYS A 205 -11.47 31.33 29.21
N ILE A 206 -10.88 30.49 30.07
CA ILE A 206 -10.10 30.97 31.23
C ILE A 206 -8.83 31.68 30.75
N VAL A 207 -8.12 31.11 29.77
CA VAL A 207 -6.92 31.74 29.17
C VAL A 207 -7.29 33.04 28.45
N GLY A 208 -8.41 33.05 27.72
CA GLY A 208 -8.96 34.26 27.09
C GLY A 208 -9.27 35.36 28.10
N SER A 209 -9.92 35.03 29.21
CA SER A 209 -10.23 35.98 30.29
C SER A 209 -8.98 36.48 31.04
N ALA A 210 -8.02 35.58 31.30
CA ALA A 210 -6.74 35.97 31.93
C ALA A 210 -5.90 36.90 31.03
N SER A 211 -5.94 36.70 29.72
CA SER A 211 -5.24 37.55 28.75
C SER A 211 -5.91 38.91 28.52
N SER A 212 -7.23 39.02 28.71
CA SER A 212 -7.94 40.30 28.63
C SER A 212 -7.71 41.16 29.88
N VAL A 213 -7.67 40.57 31.07
CA VAL A 213 -7.37 41.27 32.33
C VAL A 213 -5.93 41.79 32.38
N ARG A 214 -4.96 41.10 31.75
CA ARG A 214 -3.56 41.58 31.66
C ARG A 214 -3.40 42.80 30.72
N ARG A 215 -4.36 43.11 29.85
CA ARG A 215 -4.32 44.30 28.97
C ARG A 215 -4.98 45.55 29.58
N THR A 216 -5.69 45.41 30.68
CA THR A 216 -6.40 46.52 31.36
C THR A 216 -5.62 47.13 32.54
N PHE A 217 -4.39 46.69 32.79
CA PHE A 217 -3.44 47.29 33.73
C PHE A 217 -2.19 47.80 33.03
#